data_AF-A0A3D4QZS7-F1
#
_entry.id   AF-A0A3D4QZS7-F1
#
_cell.length_a   1.000
_cell.length_b   1.000
_cell.length_c   1.000
_cell.angle_alpha   90.00
_cell.angle_beta   90.00
_cell.angle_gamma   90.00
#
_symmetry.space_group_name_H-M   'P 1'
#
loop_
_entity.id
_entity.type
_entity.pdbx_description
1 polymer ?
#
loop_
_entity_poly.entity_id
_entity_poly.type
_entity_poly.pdbx_seq_one_letter_code
_entity_poly.pdbx_strand_id
1 'polypeptide(L)'
;MDRAYKDGYTPAIKNGKAIVVVPLLLEGELLDNKITATPMLGDPMSSPFVYKNLQKTVELKNNPVQGGKEVSSFLVRFDLDLSSDRYNGVYSVSIDVQARSKDGSSLQQSFTCYVTINDGKDPNLPEPEPEPEPEPEPPVSQPKILVESYLTEPSPIVAGEEVIVKATLKNTSDKESVQNMTVTASVDSANIAL
;
A
#
# COMPACT_ATOMS: atom_id res chain seq x y z
N MET A 1 -15.48 6.18 -30.94
CA MET A 1 -14.58 7.31 -30.70
C MET A 1 -15.45 8.55 -30.79
N ASP A 2 -15.46 9.37 -29.75
CA ASP A 2 -16.52 10.37 -29.58
C ASP A 2 -16.13 11.75 -30.15
N ARG A 3 -14.83 11.96 -30.42
CA ARG A 3 -14.26 13.16 -31.06
C ARG A 3 -13.12 12.79 -32.00
N ALA A 4 -12.90 13.61 -33.03
CA ALA A 4 -11.73 13.49 -33.91
C ALA A 4 -10.47 14.05 -33.23
N TYR A 5 -9.28 13.62 -33.69
CA TYR A 5 -8.00 14.11 -33.17
C TYR A 5 -7.85 15.63 -33.28
N LYS A 6 -8.24 16.22 -34.42
CA LYS A 6 -8.18 17.68 -34.64
C LYS A 6 -9.06 18.49 -33.67
N ASP A 7 -10.05 17.85 -33.04
CA ASP A 7 -11.00 18.48 -32.12
C ASP A 7 -10.71 18.11 -30.65
N GLY A 8 -9.52 17.57 -30.36
CA GLY A 8 -9.11 17.16 -29.02
C GLY A 8 -9.66 15.79 -28.63
N TYR A 9 -9.07 14.74 -29.20
CA TYR A 9 -9.35 13.37 -28.81
C TYR A 9 -8.82 13.07 -27.40
N THR A 10 -9.65 12.42 -26.59
CA THR A 10 -9.26 11.85 -25.30
C THR A 10 -9.64 10.36 -25.30
N PRO A 11 -8.70 9.44 -25.00
CA PRO A 11 -9.01 8.04 -24.78
C PRO A 11 -10.10 7.84 -23.72
N ALA A 12 -10.98 6.88 -23.95
CA ALA A 12 -12.08 6.58 -23.03
C ALA A 12 -11.62 5.62 -21.93
N ILE A 13 -12.05 5.87 -20.69
CA ILE A 13 -11.92 4.91 -19.59
C ILE A 13 -13.26 4.22 -19.39
N LYS A 14 -13.28 2.88 -19.49
CA LYS A 14 -14.50 2.09 -19.29
C LYS A 14 -14.16 0.69 -18.80
N ASN A 15 -14.86 0.21 -17.78
CA ASN A 15 -14.74 -1.15 -17.26
C ASN A 15 -13.29 -1.54 -16.91
N GLY A 16 -12.55 -0.66 -16.23
CA GLY A 16 -11.15 -0.91 -15.85
C GLY A 16 -10.17 -0.95 -17.02
N LYS A 17 -10.53 -0.37 -18.18
CA LYS A 17 -9.67 -0.30 -19.36
C LYS A 17 -9.58 1.12 -19.90
N ALA A 18 -8.41 1.48 -20.40
CA ALA A 18 -8.21 2.63 -21.27
C ALA A 18 -8.32 2.20 -22.74
N ILE A 19 -9.27 2.77 -23.47
CA ILE A 19 -9.52 2.48 -24.88
C ILE A 19 -8.80 3.55 -25.71
N VAL A 20 -7.65 3.18 -26.27
CA VAL A 20 -6.82 4.04 -27.12
C VAL A 20 -7.05 3.68 -28.58
N VAL A 21 -7.47 4.66 -29.38
CA VAL A 21 -7.76 4.51 -30.81
C VAL A 21 -6.97 5.54 -31.60
N VAL A 22 -6.09 5.08 -32.49
CA VAL A 22 -5.26 5.92 -33.37
C VAL A 22 -5.62 5.60 -34.83
N PRO A 23 -6.43 6.44 -35.50
CA PRO A 23 -6.69 6.33 -36.93
C PRO A 23 -5.49 6.93 -37.70
N LEU A 24 -4.90 6.14 -38.59
CA LEU A 24 -3.75 6.55 -39.39
C LEU A 24 -4.11 6.55 -40.87
N LEU A 25 -3.81 7.66 -41.53
CA LEU A 25 -3.90 7.77 -42.98
C LEU A 25 -2.59 7.28 -43.61
N LEU A 26 -2.72 6.61 -44.75
CA LEU A 26 -1.57 6.20 -45.54
C LEU A 26 -1.25 7.27 -46.58
N GLU A 27 -0.02 7.77 -46.55
CA GLU A 27 0.57 8.53 -47.65
C GLU A 27 1.51 7.60 -48.44
N GLY A 28 1.16 7.31 -49.70
CA GLY A 28 1.89 6.37 -50.54
C GLY A 28 1.33 4.94 -50.53
N GLU A 29 2.18 3.95 -50.77
CA GLU A 29 1.80 2.54 -50.88
C GLU A 29 2.66 1.66 -49.97
N LEU A 30 2.02 0.73 -49.25
CA LEU A 30 2.70 -0.32 -48.49
C LEU A 30 2.77 -1.61 -49.30
N LEU A 31 3.75 -2.46 -48.99
CA LEU A 31 3.92 -3.76 -49.64
C LEU A 31 2.68 -4.65 -49.46
N ASP A 32 2.17 -4.73 -48.23
CA ASP A 32 1.10 -5.65 -47.85
C ASP A 32 -0.20 -4.95 -47.37
N ASN A 33 -0.27 -3.62 -47.47
CA ASN A 33 -1.36 -2.81 -46.89
C ASN A 33 -1.64 -3.16 -45.41
N LYS A 34 -0.57 -3.46 -44.67
CA LYS A 34 -0.58 -3.84 -43.26
C LYS A 34 0.44 -3.02 -42.50
N ILE A 35 0.09 -2.67 -41.28
CA ILE A 35 1.01 -2.11 -40.29
C ILE A 35 1.04 -2.99 -39.05
N THR A 36 2.14 -2.96 -38.33
CA THR A 36 2.27 -3.57 -37.01
C THR A 36 2.36 -2.46 -35.97
N ALA A 37 1.46 -2.48 -34.99
CA ALA A 37 1.38 -1.50 -33.91
C ALA A 37 1.69 -2.15 -32.56
N THR A 38 2.44 -1.44 -31.72
CA THR A 38 2.85 -1.86 -30.37
C THR A 38 2.67 -0.69 -29.40
N PRO A 39 1.90 -0.83 -28.31
CA PRO A 39 1.76 0.21 -27.32
C PRO A 39 2.94 0.18 -26.34
N MET A 40 3.52 1.35 -26.10
CA MET A 40 4.55 1.61 -25.09
C MET A 40 3.87 2.21 -23.87
N LEU A 41 3.90 1.46 -22.76
CA LEU A 41 3.12 1.76 -21.56
C LEU A 41 3.88 2.58 -20.52
N GLY A 42 5.14 2.94 -20.78
CA GLY A 42 5.99 3.71 -19.87
C GLY A 42 6.72 2.83 -18.84
N ASP A 43 7.04 3.40 -17.69
CA ASP A 43 7.72 2.72 -16.58
C ASP A 43 6.74 1.88 -15.72
N PRO A 44 7.00 0.58 -15.49
CA PRO A 44 6.09 -0.31 -14.76
C PRO A 44 5.76 0.08 -13.31
N MET A 45 6.61 0.90 -12.66
CA MET A 45 6.41 1.32 -11.27
C MET A 45 5.47 2.53 -11.16
N SER A 46 5.38 3.34 -12.20
CA SER A 46 4.60 4.60 -12.19
C SER A 46 3.40 4.58 -13.13
N SER A 47 3.40 3.67 -14.10
CA SER A 47 2.35 3.52 -15.09
C SER A 47 1.09 2.86 -14.50
N PRO A 48 -0.13 3.31 -14.88
CA PRO A 48 -1.38 2.75 -14.39
C PRO A 48 -1.79 1.50 -15.17
N PHE A 49 -1.03 1.11 -16.22
CA PHE A 49 -1.40 0.03 -17.12
C PHE A 49 -0.87 -1.31 -16.64
N VAL A 50 -1.63 -2.38 -16.87
CA VAL A 50 -1.15 -3.75 -16.68
C VAL A 50 -0.29 -4.15 -17.87
N TYR A 51 0.97 -4.49 -17.61
CA TYR A 51 1.94 -4.83 -18.66
C TYR A 51 1.67 -6.21 -19.25
N LYS A 52 1.51 -6.23 -20.57
CA LYS A 52 1.36 -7.44 -21.39
C LYS A 52 2.15 -7.24 -22.68
N ASN A 53 2.61 -8.33 -23.27
CA ASN A 53 3.21 -8.30 -24.60
C ASN A 53 2.10 -8.08 -25.63
N LEU A 54 1.83 -6.82 -25.97
CA LEU A 54 0.78 -6.42 -26.89
C LEU A 54 1.40 -5.99 -28.22
N GLN A 55 1.00 -6.66 -29.30
CA GLN A 55 1.35 -6.27 -30.66
C GLN A 55 0.16 -6.64 -31.56
N LYS A 56 -0.18 -5.78 -32.52
CA LYS A 56 -1.26 -6.04 -33.46
C LYS A 56 -0.85 -5.71 -34.88
N THR A 57 -1.17 -6.60 -35.80
CA THR A 57 -1.20 -6.27 -37.23
C THR A 57 -2.56 -5.68 -37.57
N VAL A 58 -2.56 -4.52 -38.22
CA VAL A 58 -3.76 -3.79 -38.64
C VAL A 58 -3.72 -3.63 -40.15
N GLU A 59 -4.83 -3.97 -40.80
CA GLU A 59 -5.01 -3.88 -42.25
C GLU A 59 -5.66 -2.55 -42.64
N LEU A 60 -5.31 -2.05 -43.82
CA LEU A 60 -5.93 -0.88 -44.41
C LEU A 60 -7.38 -1.20 -44.77
N LYS A 61 -8.33 -0.38 -44.30
CA LYS A 61 -9.76 -0.56 -44.56
C LYS A 61 -10.43 0.79 -44.81
N ASN A 62 -11.54 0.75 -45.55
CA ASN A 62 -12.47 1.88 -45.58
C ASN A 62 -13.19 1.94 -44.24
N ASN A 63 -12.87 2.93 -43.42
CA ASN A 63 -13.49 3.12 -42.12
C ASN A 63 -14.48 4.29 -42.19
N PRO A 64 -15.66 4.16 -41.56
CA PRO A 64 -16.62 5.24 -41.51
C PRO A 64 -16.08 6.40 -40.66
N VAL A 65 -16.31 7.61 -41.14
CA VAL A 65 -16.01 8.87 -40.44
C VAL A 65 -17.28 9.70 -40.28
N GLN A 66 -17.19 10.77 -39.48
CA GLN A 66 -18.33 11.64 -39.21
C GLN A 66 -18.95 12.16 -40.51
N GLY A 67 -20.29 12.18 -40.58
CA GLY A 67 -21.03 12.62 -41.76
C GLY A 67 -21.27 11.53 -42.83
N GLY A 68 -21.12 10.25 -42.47
CA GLY A 68 -21.48 9.11 -43.34
C GLY A 68 -20.50 8.86 -44.48
N LYS A 69 -19.32 9.49 -44.45
CA LYS A 69 -18.24 9.24 -45.41
C LYS A 69 -17.40 8.06 -44.95
N GLU A 70 -16.68 7.45 -45.88
CA GLU A 70 -15.65 6.45 -45.57
C GLU A 70 -14.28 6.97 -46.00
N VAL A 71 -13.24 6.62 -45.22
CA VAL A 71 -11.85 6.97 -45.50
C VAL A 71 -10.97 5.74 -45.33
N SER A 72 -10.15 5.45 -46.34
CA SER A 72 -9.14 4.40 -46.29
C SER A 72 -8.09 4.74 -45.22
N SER A 73 -8.03 3.93 -44.17
CA SER A 73 -7.21 4.20 -42.99
C SER A 73 -6.90 2.93 -42.20
N PHE A 74 -5.87 2.99 -41.36
CA PHE A 74 -5.61 1.98 -40.34
C PHE A 74 -6.25 2.42 -39.03
N LEU A 75 -7.20 1.65 -38.51
CA LEU A 75 -7.82 1.94 -37.22
C LEU A 75 -7.12 1.14 -36.11
N VAL A 76 -6.02 1.68 -35.59
CA VAL A 76 -5.28 1.04 -34.50
C VAL A 76 -6.07 1.21 -33.21
N ARG A 77 -6.39 0.10 -32.53
CA ARG A 77 -7.10 0.11 -31.26
C ARG A 77 -6.46 -0.81 -30.22
N PHE A 78 -6.19 -0.27 -29.05
CA PHE A 78 -5.80 -1.01 -27.86
C PHE A 78 -6.79 -0.77 -26.72
N ASP A 79 -7.22 -1.88 -26.11
CA ASP A 79 -8.00 -1.86 -24.88
C ASP A 79 -7.03 -2.25 -23.77
N LEU A 80 -6.41 -1.25 -23.16
CA LEU A 80 -5.33 -1.40 -22.18
C LEU A 80 -5.93 -1.62 -20.80
N ASP A 81 -5.58 -2.72 -20.16
CA ASP A 81 -6.01 -3.01 -18.79
C ASP A 81 -5.39 -2.00 -17.83
N LEU A 82 -6.20 -1.48 -16.91
CA LEU A 82 -5.77 -0.59 -15.85
C LEU A 82 -5.59 -1.37 -14.55
N SER A 83 -4.54 -1.04 -13.82
CA SER A 83 -4.32 -1.54 -12.46
C SER A 83 -5.48 -1.12 -11.55
N SER A 84 -5.91 -2.02 -10.66
CA SER A 84 -6.85 -1.69 -9.58
C SER A 84 -6.25 -0.67 -8.60
N ASP A 85 -4.92 -0.60 -8.53
CA ASP A 85 -4.17 0.23 -7.61
C ASP A 85 -3.68 1.55 -8.23
N ARG A 86 -4.22 1.91 -9.41
CA ARG A 86 -3.85 3.13 -10.16
C ARG A 86 -4.16 4.42 -9.39
N TYR A 87 -3.39 5.45 -9.70
CA TYR A 87 -3.64 6.82 -9.23
C TYR A 87 -4.35 7.65 -10.30
N ASN A 88 -5.02 8.70 -9.86
CA ASN A 88 -5.54 9.74 -10.73
C ASN A 88 -4.39 10.52 -11.37
N GLY A 89 -4.54 10.89 -12.64
CA GLY A 89 -3.51 11.60 -13.37
C GLY A 89 -3.64 11.53 -14.89
N VAL A 90 -2.65 12.10 -15.57
CA VAL A 90 -2.52 12.06 -17.03
C VAL A 90 -1.29 11.24 -17.39
N TYR A 91 -1.49 10.18 -18.17
CA TYR A 91 -0.48 9.20 -18.52
C TYR A 91 -0.29 9.14 -20.03
N SER A 92 0.95 9.21 -20.50
CA SER A 92 1.26 9.09 -21.92
C SER A 92 1.35 7.61 -22.35
N VAL A 93 0.76 7.28 -23.49
CA VAL A 93 0.93 6.00 -24.19
C VAL A 93 1.41 6.32 -25.59
N SER A 94 2.60 5.83 -25.95
CA SER A 94 3.10 5.92 -27.32
C SER A 94 2.74 4.66 -28.09
N ILE A 95 2.22 4.79 -29.31
CA ILE A 95 1.94 3.67 -30.19
C ILE A 95 3.00 3.67 -31.29
N ASP A 96 3.91 2.71 -31.21
CA ASP A 96 4.93 2.50 -32.23
C ASP A 96 4.34 1.69 -33.36
N VAL A 97 4.47 2.21 -34.56
CA VAL A 97 3.96 1.63 -35.80
C VAL A 97 5.13 1.32 -36.71
N GLN A 98 5.13 0.11 -37.25
CA GLN A 98 6.11 -0.37 -38.21
C GLN A 98 5.41 -0.90 -39.45
N ALA A 99 5.97 -0.65 -40.62
CA ALA A 99 5.47 -1.15 -41.89
C ALA A 99 6.61 -1.28 -42.91
N ARG A 100 6.30 -1.85 -44.07
CA ARG A 100 7.20 -1.88 -45.21
C ARG A 100 6.54 -1.22 -46.41
N SER A 101 7.20 -0.23 -47.00
CA SER A 101 6.74 0.39 -48.24
C SER A 101 6.94 -0.58 -49.42
N LYS A 102 6.24 -0.31 -50.52
CA LYS A 102 6.26 -1.16 -51.72
C LYS A 102 7.64 -1.28 -52.39
N ASP A 103 8.50 -0.29 -52.22
CA ASP A 103 9.91 -0.30 -52.65
C ASP A 103 10.82 -1.17 -51.75
N GLY A 104 10.29 -1.72 -50.65
CA GLY A 104 11.01 -2.57 -49.72
C GLY A 104 11.66 -1.83 -48.56
N SER A 105 11.50 -0.51 -48.42
CA SER A 105 12.02 0.28 -47.29
C SER A 105 11.21 0.04 -46.02
N SER A 106 11.86 0.08 -44.86
CA SER A 106 11.19 0.00 -43.55
C SER A 106 10.69 1.37 -43.12
N LEU A 107 9.44 1.43 -42.66
CA LEU A 107 8.81 2.62 -42.09
C LEU A 107 8.59 2.42 -40.60
N GLN A 108 8.94 3.41 -39.79
CA GLN A 108 8.66 3.43 -38.36
C GLN A 108 8.20 4.82 -37.93
N GLN A 109 7.12 4.88 -37.15
CA GLN A 109 6.59 6.13 -36.59
C GLN A 109 5.99 5.87 -35.21
N SER A 110 6.05 6.86 -34.32
CA SER A 110 5.46 6.78 -32.98
C SER A 110 4.41 7.86 -32.81
N PHE A 111 3.28 7.50 -32.20
CA PHE A 111 2.17 8.41 -31.94
C PHE A 111 1.84 8.42 -30.44
N THR A 112 1.97 9.56 -29.78
CA THR A 112 1.67 9.69 -28.35
C THR A 112 0.21 10.10 -28.13
N CYS A 113 -0.46 9.36 -27.25
CA CYS A 113 -1.79 9.67 -26.73
C CYS A 113 -1.71 9.92 -25.23
N TYR A 114 -2.51 10.85 -24.72
CA TYR A 114 -2.61 11.13 -23.27
C TYR A 114 -3.91 10.54 -22.73
N VAL A 115 -3.79 9.61 -21.79
CA VAL A 115 -4.89 8.96 -21.08
C VAL A 115 -5.11 9.69 -19.76
N THR A 116 -6.31 10.23 -19.54
CA THR A 116 -6.66 10.88 -18.26
C THR A 116 -7.46 9.89 -17.41
N ILE A 117 -7.00 9.66 -16.18
CA ILE A 117 -7.61 8.76 -15.20
C ILE A 117 -8.08 9.61 -14.02
N ASN A 118 -9.37 9.50 -13.69
CA ASN A 118 -10.01 10.22 -12.59
C ASN A 118 -10.76 9.29 -11.62
N ASP A 119 -10.64 7.97 -11.82
CA ASP A 119 -11.34 6.92 -11.06
C ASP A 119 -10.36 6.00 -10.28
N GLY A 120 -9.13 6.46 -10.09
CA GLY A 120 -8.10 5.86 -9.25
C GLY A 120 -7.94 6.56 -7.89
N LYS A 121 -6.88 6.22 -7.17
CA LYS A 121 -6.49 6.85 -5.90
C LYS A 121 -6.08 8.29 -6.14
N ASP A 122 -6.55 9.22 -5.32
CA ASP A 122 -6.09 10.62 -5.40
C ASP A 122 -4.70 10.74 -4.75
N PRO A 123 -3.65 11.11 -5.51
CA PRO A 123 -2.30 11.24 -4.98
C PRO A 123 -2.14 12.41 -4.00
N ASN A 124 -3.10 13.33 -3.95
CA ASN A 124 -3.07 14.50 -3.06
C ASN A 124 -4.00 14.35 -1.85
N LEU A 125 -4.58 13.17 -1.62
CA LEU A 125 -5.30 12.91 -0.38
C LEU A 125 -4.31 13.04 0.79
N PRO A 126 -4.61 13.87 1.81
CA PRO A 126 -3.80 13.89 3.01
C PRO A 126 -3.80 12.49 3.62
N GLU A 127 -2.62 12.01 4.03
CA GLU A 127 -2.54 10.76 4.78
C GLU A 127 -3.46 10.87 6.00
N PRO A 128 -4.23 9.82 6.32
CA PRO A 128 -5.05 9.81 7.53
C PRO A 128 -4.14 10.07 8.73
N GLU A 129 -4.55 10.99 9.61
CA GLU A 129 -3.81 11.25 10.85
C GLU A 129 -3.62 9.92 11.58
N PRO A 130 -2.41 9.64 12.10
CA PRO A 130 -2.16 8.41 12.85
C PRO A 130 -3.15 8.34 14.01
N GLU A 131 -3.74 7.16 14.23
CA GLU A 131 -4.59 6.93 15.40
C GLU A 131 -3.81 7.32 16.66
N PRO A 132 -4.45 8.02 17.63
CA PRO A 132 -3.77 8.42 18.85
C PRO A 132 -3.24 7.17 19.57
N GLU A 133 -1.96 7.20 19.94
CA GLU A 133 -1.39 6.14 20.77
C GLU A 133 -2.24 5.94 22.03
N PRO A 134 -2.52 4.69 22.43
CA PRO A 134 -3.26 4.44 23.65
C PRO A 134 -2.51 5.07 24.83
N GLU A 135 -3.21 5.88 25.62
CA GLU A 135 -2.65 6.48 26.82
C GLU A 135 -2.08 5.39 27.74
N PRO A 136 -0.89 5.60 28.34
CA PRO A 136 -0.30 4.61 29.23
C PRO A 136 -1.24 4.34 30.41
N GLU A 137 -1.53 3.06 30.64
CA GLU A 137 -2.36 2.65 31.77
C GLU A 137 -1.75 3.14 33.10
N PRO A 138 -2.56 3.64 34.04
CA PRO A 138 -2.06 4.12 35.32
C PRO A 138 -1.37 2.98 36.10
N PRO A 139 -0.30 3.26 36.85
CA PRO A 139 0.42 2.22 37.58
C PRO A 139 -0.48 1.54 38.62
N VAL A 140 -0.52 0.21 38.57
CA VAL A 140 -1.23 -0.60 39.58
C VAL A 140 -0.41 -0.61 40.88
N SER A 141 -1.06 -0.26 41.99
CA SER A 141 -0.42 -0.18 43.32
C SER A 141 -0.04 -1.58 43.80
N GLN A 142 1.24 -1.87 44.04
CA GLN A 142 1.66 -3.16 44.63
C GLN A 142 1.42 -3.18 46.17
N PRO A 143 1.10 -4.34 46.77
CA PRO A 143 0.98 -4.47 48.23
C PRO A 143 2.33 -4.22 48.90
N LYS A 144 2.35 -3.38 49.94
CA LYS A 144 3.54 -3.06 50.74
C LYS A 144 3.33 -3.56 52.17
N ILE A 145 4.07 -4.59 52.55
CA ILE A 145 4.07 -5.14 53.92
C ILE A 145 5.15 -4.45 54.76
N LEU A 146 4.80 -4.00 55.96
CA LEU A 146 5.73 -3.47 56.96
C LEU A 146 5.62 -4.24 58.27
N VAL A 147 6.70 -4.28 59.07
CA VAL A 147 6.66 -4.75 60.46
C VAL A 147 6.04 -3.65 61.33
N GLU A 148 4.87 -3.91 61.90
CA GLU A 148 4.17 -2.94 62.76
C GLU A 148 4.71 -2.95 64.18
N SER A 149 4.97 -4.15 64.73
CA SER A 149 5.47 -4.32 66.09
C SER A 149 6.08 -5.70 66.29
N TYR A 150 6.89 -5.84 67.33
CA TYR A 150 7.35 -7.14 67.81
C TYR A 150 7.32 -7.20 69.35
N LEU A 151 7.17 -8.41 69.88
CA LEU A 151 7.20 -8.71 71.31
C LEU A 151 8.08 -9.93 71.56
N THR A 152 8.75 -9.96 72.71
CA THR A 152 9.63 -11.07 73.12
C THR A 152 9.23 -11.59 74.49
N GLU A 153 9.12 -12.91 74.64
CA GLU A 153 8.79 -13.59 75.89
C GLU A 153 9.86 -14.66 76.20
N PRO A 154 10.55 -14.61 77.36
CA PRO A 154 10.47 -13.60 78.43
C PRO A 154 11.18 -12.27 78.09
N SER A 155 10.87 -11.23 78.85
CA SER A 155 11.54 -9.92 78.80
C SER A 155 11.91 -9.49 80.22
N PRO A 156 13.20 -9.25 80.54
CA PRO A 156 14.35 -9.21 79.64
C PRO A 156 14.79 -10.60 79.14
N ILE A 157 15.43 -10.62 77.98
CA ILE A 157 16.01 -11.84 77.40
C ILE A 157 17.27 -12.23 78.19
N VAL A 158 17.35 -13.50 78.60
CA VAL A 158 18.49 -14.07 79.30
C VAL A 158 19.25 -15.02 78.37
N ALA A 159 20.58 -14.93 78.37
CA ALA A 159 21.42 -15.80 77.54
C ALA A 159 21.29 -17.27 77.95
N GLY A 160 21.10 -18.15 76.96
CA GLY A 160 20.95 -19.59 77.17
C GLY A 160 19.52 -20.06 77.40
N GLU A 161 18.54 -19.15 77.46
CA GLU A 161 17.12 -19.48 77.54
C GLU A 161 16.43 -19.34 76.17
N GLU A 162 15.36 -20.13 75.95
CA GLU A 162 14.52 -19.99 74.77
C GLU A 162 13.69 -18.69 74.84
N VAL A 163 13.59 -17.99 73.71
CA VAL A 163 12.81 -16.76 73.58
C VAL A 163 11.80 -16.92 72.45
N ILE A 164 10.56 -16.51 72.70
CA ILE A 164 9.52 -16.45 71.67
C ILE A 164 9.46 -15.02 71.13
N VAL A 165 9.69 -14.85 69.84
CA VAL A 165 9.52 -13.57 69.13
C VAL A 165 8.18 -13.58 68.39
N LYS A 166 7.28 -12.65 68.75
CA LYS A 166 6.00 -12.44 68.06
C LYS A 166 6.08 -11.16 67.24
N ALA A 167 6.11 -11.26 65.92
CA ALA A 167 6.10 -10.11 65.01
C ALA A 167 4.72 -9.91 64.37
N THR A 168 4.28 -8.65 64.25
CA THR A 168 3.04 -8.27 63.55
C THR A 168 3.39 -7.60 62.23
N LEU A 169 2.87 -8.11 61.13
CA LEU A 169 3.05 -7.58 59.77
C LEU A 169 1.78 -6.89 59.31
N LYS A 170 1.90 -5.66 58.79
CA LYS A 170 0.79 -4.85 58.30
C LYS A 170 0.89 -4.63 56.80
N ASN A 171 -0.17 -4.99 56.08
CA ASN A 171 -0.36 -4.55 54.71
C ASN A 171 -0.78 -3.09 54.70
N THR A 172 0.00 -2.23 54.05
CA THR A 172 -0.28 -0.80 53.92
C THR A 172 -1.10 -0.45 52.67
N SER A 173 -1.52 -1.46 51.89
CA SER A 173 -2.45 -1.28 50.78
C SER A 173 -3.90 -1.46 51.23
N ASP A 174 -4.75 -0.48 50.94
CA ASP A 174 -6.21 -0.56 51.15
C ASP A 174 -6.94 -1.21 49.96
N LYS A 175 -6.22 -1.51 48.87
CA LYS A 175 -6.78 -2.00 47.61
C LYS A 175 -6.39 -3.43 47.27
N GLU A 176 -5.16 -3.81 47.59
CA GLU A 176 -4.59 -5.11 47.24
C GLU A 176 -4.48 -5.99 48.48
N SER A 177 -4.95 -7.24 48.36
CA SER A 177 -4.76 -8.26 49.39
C SER A 177 -3.43 -8.99 49.20
N VAL A 178 -2.81 -9.42 50.29
CA VAL A 178 -1.58 -10.23 50.23
C VAL A 178 -1.95 -11.70 50.11
N GLN A 179 -1.40 -12.39 49.11
CA GLN A 179 -1.60 -13.81 48.89
C GLN A 179 -0.24 -14.53 48.84
N ASN A 180 -0.20 -15.79 49.30
CA ASN A 180 0.99 -16.66 49.24
C ASN A 180 2.24 -16.05 49.89
N MET A 181 2.11 -15.47 51.09
CA MET A 181 3.21 -14.87 51.83
C MET A 181 4.12 -15.94 52.46
N THR A 182 5.42 -15.88 52.17
CA THR A 182 6.46 -16.62 52.88
C THR A 182 7.21 -15.67 53.80
N VAL A 183 7.42 -16.06 55.06
CA VAL A 183 8.17 -15.27 56.05
C VAL A 183 9.45 -16.02 56.41
N THR A 184 10.58 -15.32 56.33
CA THR A 184 11.89 -15.86 56.72
C THR A 184 12.43 -15.02 57.86
N ALA A 185 12.88 -15.68 58.92
CA ALA A 185 13.66 -15.06 60.00
C ALA A 185 15.14 -15.41 59.81
N SER A 186 16.01 -14.42 59.94
CA SER A 186 17.46 -14.60 59.92
C SER A 186 18.08 -13.77 61.03
N VAL A 187 19.22 -14.23 61.55
CA VAL A 187 19.97 -13.53 62.59
C VAL A 187 21.43 -13.41 62.17
N ASP A 188 21.94 -12.17 62.19
CA ASP A 188 23.32 -11.89 61.79
C ASP A 188 24.29 -12.02 62.97
N SER A 189 23.78 -12.35 64.17
CA SER A 189 24.57 -12.54 65.38
C SER A 189 24.92 -14.01 65.57
N ALA A 190 26.21 -14.32 65.65
CA ALA A 190 26.70 -15.65 66.00
C ALA A 190 26.30 -16.10 67.43
N ASN A 191 25.76 -15.20 68.24
CA ASN A 191 25.35 -15.46 69.62
C ASN A 191 23.88 -15.88 69.77
N ILE A 192 23.13 -15.94 68.66
CA ILE A 192 21.71 -16.31 68.65
C ILE A 192 21.55 -17.48 67.69
N ALA A 193 20.95 -18.56 68.18
CA ALA A 193 20.51 -19.69 67.36
C ALA A 193 19.02 -19.52 67.04
N LEU A 194 18.64 -19.73 65.78
CA LEU A 194 17.25 -19.77 65.30
C LEU A 194 16.77 -21.19 65.11
#